data_AF-A0A259HCR3-F1
#
_entry.id   AF-A0A259HCR3-F1
#
_cell.length_a   1.000
_cell.length_b   1.000
_cell.length_c   1.000
_cell.angle_alpha   90.00
_cell.angle_beta   90.00
_cell.angle_gamma   90.00
#
_symmetry.space_group_name_H-M   'P 1'
#
loop_
_entity.id
_entity.type
_entity.pdbx_description
1 polymer ?
#
loop_
_entity_poly.entity_id
_entity_poly.type
_entity_poly.pdbx_seq_one_letter_code
_entity_poly.pdbx_strand_id
1 'polypeptide(L)' 'MDDDRQVDEEGLSRLVKLFYARVREDAELGPIFNDAISDWPEHLEKLAAFWSSVMLTSGRYKGQPVPA' A
#
# COMPACT_ATOMS: atom_id res chain seq x y z
N MET A 1 14.68 19.13 18.97
CA MET A 1 13.79 19.30 17.81
C MET A 1 14.03 18.11 16.90
N ASP A 2 13.43 16.96 17.23
CA ASP A 2 13.33 15.70 16.47
C ASP A 2 12.22 14.96 17.24
N ASP A 3 11.06 14.54 16.73
CA ASP A 3 10.79 13.68 15.59
C ASP A 3 9.29 13.80 15.22
N ASP A 4 8.91 14.75 14.36
CA ASP A 4 7.52 14.90 13.82
C ASP A 4 7.31 14.02 12.57
N ARG A 5 8.25 13.13 12.27
CA ARG A 5 8.34 12.37 11.01
C ARG A 5 8.34 10.86 11.22
N GLN A 6 7.93 10.38 12.39
CA GLN A 6 7.83 8.94 12.62
C GLN A 6 6.64 8.37 11.86
N VAL A 7 6.92 7.58 10.84
CA VAL A 7 5.90 6.76 10.17
C VAL A 7 5.54 5.63 11.12
N ASP A 8 4.28 5.56 11.52
CA ASP A 8 3.72 4.47 12.31
C ASP A 8 2.77 3.60 11.46
N GLU A 9 2.37 2.44 11.99
CA GLU A 9 1.52 1.49 11.28
C GLU A 9 0.17 2.09 10.86
N GLU A 10 -0.42 2.92 11.72
CA GLU A 10 -1.72 3.52 11.46
C GLU A 10 -1.61 4.63 10.41
N GLY A 11 -0.59 5.48 10.53
CA GLY A 11 -0.25 6.49 9.54
C GLY A 11 0.03 5.87 8.16
N LEU A 12 0.80 4.78 8.12
CA LEU A 12 1.13 4.08 6.89
C LEU A 12 -0.12 3.44 6.25
N SER A 13 -0.96 2.76 7.03
CA SER A 13 -2.21 2.17 6.51
C SER A 13 -3.12 3.24 5.92
N ARG A 14 -3.26 4.39 6.59
CA ARG A 14 -4.02 5.53 6.06
C ARG A 14 -3.43 6.07 4.77
N LEU A 15 -2.10 6.25 4.72
CA LEU A 15 -1.41 6.76 3.54
C LEU A 15 -1.63 5.85 2.33
N VAL A 16 -1.44 4.54 2.50
CA VAL A 16 -1.64 3.54 1.44
C VAL A 16 -3.08 3.59 0.93
N LYS A 17 -4.08 3.60 1.83
CA LYS A 17 -5.49 3.69 1.44
C LYS A 17 -5.79 4.96 0.64
N LEU A 18 -5.28 6.12 1.08
CA LEU A 18 -5.50 7.41 0.39
C LEU A 18 -4.78 7.50 -0.95
N PHE A 19 -3.60 6.89 -1.07
CA PHE A 19 -2.86 6.83 -2.33
C PHE A 19 -3.61 5.99 -3.35
N TYR A 20 -3.99 4.76 -2.99
CA TYR A 20 -4.70 3.89 -3.93
C TYR A 20 -6.14 4.32 -4.20
N ALA A 21 -6.79 5.07 -3.30
CA ALA A 21 -8.05 5.75 -3.63
C ALA A 21 -7.88 6.70 -4.83
N ARG A 22 -6.81 7.51 -4.84
CA ARG A 22 -6.49 8.40 -5.97
C ARG A 22 -6.11 7.62 -7.24
N VAL A 23 -5.32 6.55 -7.11
CA VAL A 23 -4.94 5.70 -8.25
C VAL A 23 -6.17 5.13 -8.95
N ARG A 24 -7.22 4.75 -8.20
CA ARG A 24 -8.45 4.19 -8.76
C ARG A 24 -9.26 5.18 -9.59
N GLU A 25 -9.17 6.46 -9.25
CA GLU A 25 -9.87 7.57 -9.92
C GLU A 25 -9.04 8.20 -11.04
N ASP A 26 -7.75 7.87 -11.12
CA ASP A 26 -6.85 8.38 -12.13
C ASP A 26 -7.22 7.82 -13.53
N ALA A 27 -7.20 8.69 -14.54
CA ALA A 27 -7.67 8.34 -15.88
C ALA A 27 -6.73 7.38 -16.62
N GLU A 28 -5.43 7.40 -16.31
CA GLU A 28 -4.43 6.55 -16.96
C GLU A 28 -4.17 5.28 -16.16
N LEU A 29 -4.04 5.42 -14.83
CA LEU A 29 -3.73 4.29 -13.95
C LEU A 29 -4.99 3.51 -13.52
N GLY A 30 -6.10 4.20 -13.29
CA GLY A 30 -7.34 3.60 -12.79
C GLY A 30 -7.79 2.37 -13.60
N PRO A 31 -7.89 2.44 -14.93
CA PRO A 31 -8.27 1.29 -15.75
C PRO A 31 -7.37 0.07 -15.57
N ILE A 32 -6.05 0.27 -15.42
CA ILE A 32 -5.07 -0.82 -15.27
C ILE A 32 -5.28 -1.54 -13.93
N PHE A 33 -5.38 -0.77 -12.85
CA PHE A 33 -5.52 -1.35 -11.51
C PHE A 33 -6.92 -1.92 -11.28
N ASN A 34 -7.97 -1.26 -11.77
CA ASN A 34 -9.35 -1.71 -11.60
C ASN A 34 -9.64 -3.00 -12.39
N ASP A 35 -8.96 -3.23 -13.53
CA ASP A 35 -9.05 -4.48 -14.29
C ASP A 35 -8.27 -5.62 -13.60
N ALA A 36 -7.09 -5.31 -13.05
CA ALA A 36 -6.24 -6.31 -12.40
C ALA A 36 -6.71 -6.73 -10.98
N ILE A 37 -7.45 -5.87 -10.27
CA ILE A 37 -7.81 -6.08 -8.86
C ILE A 37 -9.33 -6.30 -8.73
N SER A 38 -9.70 -7.54 -8.42
CA SER A 38 -11.09 -7.94 -8.21
C SER A 38 -11.61 -7.64 -6.79
N ASP A 39 -10.73 -7.76 -5.78
CA ASP A 39 -11.03 -7.51 -4.37
C ASP A 39 -10.12 -6.40 -3.83
N TRP A 40 -10.64 -5.17 -3.80
CA TRP A 40 -9.91 -4.00 -3.35
C TRP A 40 -9.60 -4.01 -1.84
N PRO A 41 -10.56 -4.30 -0.94
CA PRO A 41 -10.25 -4.45 0.48
C PRO A 41 -9.09 -5.40 0.77
N GLU A 42 -9.12 -6.63 0.22
CA GLU A 42 -8.06 -7.62 0.46
C GLU A 42 -6.72 -7.16 -0.12
N HIS A 43 -6.74 -6.56 -1.32
CA HIS A 43 -5.53 -6.08 -1.97
C HIS A 43 -4.87 -4.93 -1.20
N LEU A 44 -5.66 -3.99 -0.66
CA LEU A 44 -5.15 -2.88 0.15
C LEU A 44 -4.49 -3.37 1.45
N GLU A 45 -5.00 -4.43 2.07
CA GLU A 45 -4.36 -5.05 3.24
C GLU A 45 -2.98 -5.63 2.89
N LYS A 46 -2.87 -6.32 1.75
CA LYS A 46 -1.59 -6.84 1.25
C LYS A 46 -0.58 -5.72 0.97
N LEU A 47 -1.02 -4.62 0.36
CA LEU A 47 -0.20 -3.45 0.10
C LEU A 47 0.25 -2.75 1.39
N ALA A 48 -0.63 -2.62 2.38
CA ALA A 48 -0.27 -2.09 3.68
C ALA A 48 0.79 -2.96 4.38
N ALA A 49 0.63 -4.30 4.33
CA ALA A 49 1.62 -5.22 4.87
C ALA A 49 2.97 -5.14 4.13
N PHE A 50 2.94 -4.99 2.80
CA PHE A 50 4.14 -4.81 1.97
C PHE A 50 4.90 -3.54 2.38
N TRP A 51 4.22 -2.40 2.35
CA TRP A 51 4.84 -1.12 2.72
C TRP A 51 5.29 -1.09 4.18
N SER A 52 4.56 -1.73 5.10
CA SER A 52 4.97 -1.89 6.50
C SER A 52 6.27 -2.68 6.61
N SER A 53 6.44 -3.72 5.79
CA SER A 53 7.69 -4.48 5.76
C SER A 53 8.86 -3.68 5.20
N VAL A 54 8.61 -2.80 4.22
CA VAL A 54 9.65 -1.96 3.59
C VAL A 54 10.04 -0.77 4.46
N MET A 55 9.07 -0.07 5.04
CA MET A 55 9.30 1.18 5.79
C MET A 55 9.58 0.94 7.27
N LEU A 56 8.96 -0.08 7.87
CA LEU A 56 8.98 -0.34 9.31
C LEU A 56 9.68 -1.65 9.67
N THR A 57 10.24 -2.36 8.69
CA THR A 57 10.92 -3.67 8.88
C THR A 57 10.05 -4.67 9.65
N SER A 58 8.72 -4.59 9.49
CA SER A 58 7.77 -5.36 10.30
C SER A 58 7.72 -6.85 9.95
N GLY A 59 8.17 -7.23 8.75
CA GLY A 59 8.13 -8.60 8.25
C GLY A 59 6.73 -9.17 8.02
N ARG A 60 5.69 -8.31 7.98
CA ARG A 60 4.29 -8.76 7.81
C ARG A 60 3.97 -9.26 6.40
N TYR A 61 4.72 -8.83 5.39
CA TYR A 61 4.55 -9.28 4.02
C TYR A 61 5.52 -10.42 3.69
N LYS A 62 4.95 -11.55 3.26
CA LYS A 62 5.69 -12.77 2.89
C LYS A 62 5.59 -13.13 1.41
N GLY A 63 5.07 -12.21 0.57
CA GLY A 63 4.95 -12.43 -0.86
C GLY A 63 6.26 -12.16 -1.62
N GLN A 64 6.33 -12.57 -2.88
CA GLN A 64 7.39 -12.21 -3.81
C GLN A 64 6.86 -11.14 -4.77
N PRO A 65 7.14 -9.85 -4.53
CA PRO A 65 6.57 -8.75 -5.32
C PRO A 65 7.22 -8.66 -6.72
N VAL A 66 8.39 -9.29 -6.90
CA VAL A 66 9.05 -9.45 -8.19
C VAL A 66 9.34 -10.95 -8.36
N PRO A 67 8.72 -11.65 -9.32
CA PRO A 67 9.16 -12.99 -9.68
C PRO A 67 10.58 -12.90 -10.26
N ALA A 68 11.44 -13.85 -9.88
CA ALA A 68 12.80 -13.98 -10.40
C ALA A 68 12.83 -14.47 -11.85
#